data_AF-A0A7J6WXH7-F1
#
_entry.id   AF-A0A7J6WXH7-F1
#
_cell.length_a   1.000
_cell.length_b   1.000
_cell.length_c   1.000
_cell.angle_alpha   90.00
_cell.angle_beta   90.00
_cell.angle_gamma   90.00
#
_symmetry.space_group_name_H-M   'P 1'
#
loop_
_entity.id
_entity.type
_entity.pdbx_description
1 polymer ?
#
loop_
_entity_poly.entity_id
_entity_poly.type
_entity_poly.pdbx_seq_one_letter_code
_entity_poly.pdbx_strand_id
1 'polypeptide(L)'
;LCRLTEQVVFSDPYKESQYNRWTSPYLDRDAEAIRQDNILKLEVAELKSMFCERAQALIHGDLHTSSIMVTHDFTQVIDPEFAVYGPMGFHIDAYLGNLILAFFAQDEHFIEGENRKVGIMLFPHSHRLIVGN
;
A
#
# COMPACT_ATOMS: atom_id res chain seq x y z
N LEU A 1 16.29 -11.48 -2.69
CA LEU A 1 15.27 -10.85 -1.83
C LEU A 1 15.03 -9.39 -2.21
N CYS A 2 16.03 -8.49 -2.11
CA CYS A 2 15.92 -7.12 -2.64
C CYS A 2 15.49 -7.08 -4.11
N ARG A 3 16.04 -7.98 -4.94
CA ARG A 3 15.64 -8.13 -6.35
C ARG A 3 14.14 -8.40 -6.56
N LEU A 4 13.48 -9.08 -5.62
CA LEU A 4 12.04 -9.32 -5.71
C LEU A 4 11.29 -8.01 -5.47
N THR A 5 11.59 -7.31 -4.37
CA THR A 5 11.01 -6.00 -4.03
C THR A 5 11.28 -4.96 -5.13
N GLU A 6 12.50 -4.89 -5.65
CA GLU A 6 12.88 -4.06 -6.80
C GLU A 6 12.01 -4.31 -8.03
N GLN A 7 11.64 -5.56 -8.26
CA GLN A 7 10.77 -5.94 -9.37
C GLN A 7 9.32 -5.59 -9.07
N VAL A 8 8.74 -6.14 -8.00
CA VAL A 8 7.29 -6.11 -7.79
C VAL A 8 6.76 -4.79 -7.23
N VAL A 9 7.59 -4.05 -6.47
CA VAL A 9 7.20 -2.75 -5.91
C VAL A 9 7.61 -1.61 -6.84
N PHE A 10 8.83 -1.66 -7.38
CA PHE A 10 9.43 -0.51 -8.07
C PHE A 10 9.50 -0.63 -9.60
N SER A 11 9.06 -1.73 -10.20
CA SER A 11 9.19 -1.93 -11.65
C SER A 11 7.91 -2.41 -12.34
N ASP A 12 7.38 -3.56 -11.93
CA ASP A 12 6.32 -4.26 -12.65
C ASP A 12 5.02 -3.47 -12.79
N PRO A 13 4.51 -2.73 -11.77
CA PRO A 13 3.29 -1.93 -11.91
C PRO A 13 3.37 -0.84 -13.01
N TYR A 14 4.58 -0.39 -13.37
CA TYR A 14 4.81 0.76 -14.25
C TYR A 14 5.17 0.37 -15.69
N LYS A 15 5.06 -0.91 -16.03
CA LYS A 15 5.30 -1.46 -17.38
C LYS A 15 4.34 -2.61 -17.69
N GLU A 16 4.34 -3.09 -18.93
CA GLU A 16 3.69 -4.37 -19.23
C GLU A 16 4.45 -5.52 -18.54
N SER A 17 3.71 -6.34 -17.79
CA SER A 17 4.23 -7.51 -17.09
C SER A 17 3.15 -8.59 -17.05
N GLN A 18 3.53 -9.82 -17.37
CA GLN A 18 2.66 -11.00 -17.25
C GLN A 18 2.27 -11.33 -15.80
N TYR A 19 2.95 -10.72 -14.83
CA TYR A 19 2.70 -10.95 -13.40
C TYR A 19 1.66 -9.98 -12.82
N ASN A 20 1.43 -8.84 -13.48
CA ASN A 20 0.46 -7.86 -13.00
C ASN A 20 -0.95 -8.42 -13.13
N ARG A 21 -1.76 -8.18 -12.09
CA ARG A 21 -3.18 -8.50 -12.06
C ARG A 21 -3.93 -7.38 -11.39
N TRP A 22 -5.14 -7.14 -11.87
CA TRP A 22 -6.09 -6.17 -11.34
C TRP A 22 -7.51 -6.63 -11.67
N THR A 23 -8.50 -5.97 -11.09
CA THR A 23 -9.92 -6.26 -11.32
C THR A 23 -10.33 -5.78 -12.73
N SER A 24 -10.12 -6.63 -13.73
CA SER A 24 -10.49 -6.39 -15.12
C SER A 24 -11.97 -6.74 -15.39
N PRO A 25 -12.71 -5.98 -16.22
CA PRO A 25 -12.25 -4.85 -17.03
C PRO A 25 -12.25 -3.48 -16.31
N TYR A 26 -12.69 -3.45 -15.05
CA TYR A 26 -13.02 -2.22 -14.35
C TYR A 26 -11.82 -1.28 -14.16
N LEU A 27 -10.62 -1.83 -13.93
CA LEU A 27 -9.38 -1.08 -13.69
C LEU A 27 -8.42 -1.05 -14.87
N ASP A 28 -8.84 -1.47 -16.07
CA ASP A 28 -7.94 -1.55 -17.24
C ASP A 28 -7.40 -0.16 -17.63
N ARG A 29 -8.24 0.88 -17.53
CA ARG A 29 -7.84 2.26 -17.81
C ARG A 29 -6.89 2.81 -16.76
N ASP A 30 -7.14 2.52 -15.49
CA ASP A 30 -6.28 2.95 -14.38
C ASP A 30 -4.89 2.31 -14.49
N ALA A 31 -4.84 1.00 -14.78
CA ALA A 31 -3.59 0.29 -15.01
C ALA A 31 -2.82 0.85 -16.21
N GLU A 32 -3.50 1.23 -17.29
CA GLU A 32 -2.86 1.91 -18.43
C GLU A 32 -2.37 3.31 -18.08
N ALA A 33 -3.15 4.10 -17.35
CA ALA A 33 -2.77 5.44 -16.91
C ALA A 33 -1.48 5.42 -16.08
N ILE A 34 -1.36 4.49 -15.11
CA ILE A 34 -0.14 4.29 -14.32
C ILE A 34 1.05 3.95 -15.22
N ARG A 35 0.86 3.09 -16.22
CA ARG A 35 1.92 2.72 -17.17
C ARG A 35 2.29 3.84 -18.14
N GLN A 36 1.45 4.83 -18.37
CA GLN A 36 1.74 5.93 -19.29
C GLN A 36 2.25 7.19 -18.58
N ASP A 37 2.13 7.28 -17.26
CA ASP A 37 2.58 8.44 -16.49
C ASP A 37 4.11 8.47 -16.35
N ASN A 38 4.76 9.38 -17.08
CA ASN A 38 6.21 9.55 -17.05
C ASN A 38 6.71 10.27 -15.79
N ILE A 39 5.88 11.12 -15.16
CA ILE A 39 6.26 11.81 -13.91
C ILE A 39 6.27 10.77 -12.79
N LEU A 40 5.23 9.95 -12.69
CA LEU A 40 5.18 8.85 -11.72
C LEU A 40 6.37 7.90 -11.86
N LYS A 41 6.73 7.52 -13.10
CA LYS A 41 7.91 6.67 -13.36
C LYS A 41 9.22 7.30 -12.91
N LEU A 42 9.36 8.62 -13.07
CA LEU A 42 10.56 9.33 -12.63
C LEU A 42 10.70 9.27 -11.10
N GLU A 43 9.64 9.63 -10.38
CA GLU A 43 9.62 9.58 -8.90
C GLU A 43 9.90 8.17 -8.38
N VAL A 44 9.28 7.15 -8.98
CA VAL A 44 9.51 5.75 -8.59
C VAL A 44 10.94 5.29 -8.89
N ALA A 45 11.54 5.77 -9.97
CA ALA A 45 12.93 5.45 -10.29
C ALA A 45 13.90 6.04 -9.26
N GLU A 46 13.64 7.25 -8.77
CA GLU A 46 14.41 7.87 -7.68
C GLU A 46 14.26 7.08 -6.37
N LEU A 47 13.03 6.69 -6.00
CA LEU A 47 12.77 5.85 -4.84
C LEU A 47 13.44 4.48 -4.95
N LYS A 48 13.45 3.89 -6.16
CA LYS A 48 14.15 2.62 -6.44
C LYS A 48 15.66 2.76 -6.25
N SER A 49 16.27 3.81 -6.76
CA SER A 49 17.71 4.08 -6.56
C SER A 49 18.02 4.24 -5.08
N MET A 50 17.21 5.01 -4.34
CA MET A 50 17.37 5.15 -2.89
C MET A 50 17.25 3.80 -2.17
N PHE A 51 16.31 2.94 -2.57
CA PHE A 51 16.15 1.60 -2.00
C PHE A 51 17.39 0.71 -2.24
N CYS A 52 17.95 0.73 -3.45
CA CYS A 52 19.09 -0.10 -3.81
C CYS A 52 20.44 0.39 -3.24
N GLU A 53 20.59 1.70 -3.08
CA GLU A 53 21.90 2.32 -2.83
C GLU A 53 22.06 2.84 -1.40
N ARG A 54 20.95 3.17 -0.71
CA ARG A 54 21.01 3.89 0.58
C ARG A 54 20.80 2.95 1.78
N ALA A 55 21.89 2.41 2.28
CA ALA A 55 21.92 1.63 3.52
C ALA A 55 21.85 2.54 4.78
N GLN A 56 20.65 2.95 5.22
CA GLN A 56 20.48 3.82 6.40
C GLN A 56 20.31 3.06 7.71
N ALA A 57 19.54 1.97 7.70
CA ALA A 57 19.23 1.16 8.88
C ALA A 57 18.93 -0.27 8.49
N LEU A 58 19.02 -1.18 9.46
CA LEU A 58 18.47 -2.53 9.31
C LEU A 58 16.94 -2.44 9.33
N ILE A 59 16.34 -2.57 8.15
CA ILE A 59 14.89 -2.60 7.96
C ILE A 59 14.44 -4.06 7.83
N HIS A 60 13.34 -4.44 8.47
CA HIS A 60 12.53 -5.66 8.28
C HIS A 60 12.20 -6.01 6.81
N GLY A 61 12.13 -5.04 5.89
CA GLY A 61 11.97 -5.29 4.44
C GLY A 61 10.57 -5.66 3.93
N ASP A 62 9.59 -5.98 4.79
CA ASP A 62 8.21 -6.28 4.40
C ASP A 62 7.17 -6.01 5.52
N LEU A 63 7.17 -4.77 6.02
CA LEU A 63 6.35 -4.38 7.18
C LEU A 63 4.94 -3.95 6.77
N HIS A 64 4.14 -4.88 6.27
CA HIS A 64 2.71 -4.68 6.02
C HIS A 64 1.85 -5.12 7.21
N THR A 65 0.53 -4.85 7.18
CA THR A 65 -0.37 -5.12 8.33
C THR A 65 -0.44 -6.59 8.74
N SER A 66 -0.31 -7.54 7.81
CA SER A 66 -0.24 -8.97 8.17
C SER A 66 1.10 -9.43 8.77
N SER A 67 2.14 -8.58 8.77
CA SER A 67 3.41 -8.83 9.48
C SER A 67 3.36 -8.31 10.93
N ILE A 68 2.18 -7.89 11.40
CA ILE A 68 1.95 -7.37 12.75
C ILE A 68 0.79 -8.14 13.38
N MET A 69 1.07 -8.83 14.48
CA MET A 69 0.05 -9.48 15.30
C MET A 69 -0.34 -8.57 16.46
N VAL A 70 -1.64 -8.40 16.67
CA VAL A 70 -2.18 -7.51 17.70
C VAL A 70 -3.21 -8.21 18.58
N THR A 71 -3.21 -7.83 19.85
CA THR A 71 -4.34 -7.96 20.77
C THR A 71 -4.68 -6.55 21.27
N HIS A 72 -5.62 -6.42 22.22
CA HIS A 72 -5.92 -5.12 22.81
C HIS A 72 -4.70 -4.48 23.51
N ASP A 73 -3.86 -5.30 24.15
CA ASP A 73 -2.77 -4.82 25.02
C ASP A 73 -1.36 -5.16 24.48
N PHE A 74 -1.28 -5.91 23.38
CA PHE A 74 -0.01 -6.36 22.81
C PHE A 74 0.05 -6.11 21.31
N THR A 75 1.22 -5.70 20.84
CA THR A 75 1.53 -5.56 19.42
C THR A 75 2.91 -6.16 19.19
N GLN A 76 3.01 -7.12 18.28
CA GLN A 76 4.24 -7.81 17.96
C GLN A 76 4.45 -7.84 16.45
N VAL A 77 5.62 -7.38 16.02
CA VAL A 77 6.08 -7.48 14.64
C VAL A 77 6.72 -8.86 14.44
N ILE A 78 6.40 -9.53 13.35
CA ILE A 78 6.86 -10.88 13.01
C ILE A 78 7.37 -10.94 11.57
N ASP A 79 8.08 -12.00 11.24
CA ASP A 79 8.54 -12.32 9.88
C ASP A 79 9.58 -11.37 9.25
N PRO A 80 10.71 -11.06 9.93
CA PRO A 80 11.76 -10.22 9.38
C PRO A 80 12.65 -10.99 8.36
N GLU A 81 12.10 -11.94 7.59
CA GLU A 81 12.88 -12.72 6.63
C GLU A 81 13.45 -11.84 5.49
N PHE A 82 12.83 -10.68 5.26
CA PHE A 82 13.24 -9.65 4.31
C PHE A 82 14.23 -8.62 4.87
N ALA A 83 14.80 -8.86 6.06
CA ALA A 83 15.64 -7.88 6.72
C ALA A 83 16.88 -7.50 5.88
N VAL A 84 17.06 -6.20 5.63
CA VAL A 84 18.16 -5.65 4.82
C VAL A 84 18.57 -4.28 5.34
N TYR A 85 19.80 -3.86 5.07
CA TYR A 85 20.18 -2.46 5.26
C TYR A 85 19.60 -1.60 4.13
N GLY A 86 18.67 -0.72 4.45
CA GLY A 86 17.94 0.09 3.47
C GLY A 86 17.47 1.44 4.04
N PRO A 87 16.68 2.18 3.25
CA PRO A 87 16.16 3.47 3.70
C PRO A 87 15.06 3.29 4.74
N MET A 88 15.13 4.04 5.84
CA MET A 88 14.16 3.95 6.95
C MET A 88 12.72 4.26 6.49
N GLY A 89 12.56 5.14 5.51
CA GLY A 89 11.25 5.54 4.98
C GLY A 89 10.44 4.37 4.43
N PHE A 90 11.10 3.40 3.79
CA PHE A 90 10.44 2.23 3.18
C PHE A 90 9.54 1.46 4.17
N HIS A 91 9.96 1.39 5.43
CA HIS A 91 9.19 0.77 6.50
C HIS A 91 7.94 1.52 6.91
N ILE A 92 8.10 2.82 7.09
CA ILE A 92 7.01 3.70 7.51
C ILE A 92 5.97 3.73 6.40
N ASP A 93 6.43 3.82 5.15
CA ASP A 93 5.58 3.89 3.97
C ASP A 93 4.83 2.57 3.73
N ALA A 94 5.48 1.42 3.90
CA ALA A 94 4.83 0.11 3.77
C ALA A 94 3.70 -0.07 4.80
N TYR A 95 3.94 0.28 6.07
CA TYR A 95 2.93 0.16 7.12
C TYR A 95 1.77 1.14 6.91
N LEU A 96 2.08 2.43 6.68
CA LEU A 96 1.07 3.46 6.48
C LEU A 96 0.26 3.23 5.20
N GLY A 97 0.91 2.83 4.11
CA GLY A 97 0.25 2.48 2.85
C GLY A 97 -0.77 1.36 3.04
N ASN A 98 -0.45 0.33 3.83
CA ASN A 98 -1.41 -0.72 4.15
C ASN A 98 -2.58 -0.23 5.01
N LEU A 99 -2.37 0.72 5.93
CA LEU A 99 -3.48 1.33 6.67
C LEU A 99 -4.40 2.17 5.77
N ILE A 100 -3.83 2.88 4.79
CA ILE A 100 -4.59 3.63 3.79
C ILE A 100 -5.41 2.67 2.91
N LEU A 101 -4.82 1.54 2.48
CA LEU A 101 -5.55 0.49 1.77
C LEU A 101 -6.70 -0.06 2.62
N ALA A 102 -6.46 -0.34 3.90
CA ALA A 102 -7.49 -0.83 4.82
C ALA A 102 -8.63 0.18 5.01
N PHE A 103 -8.33 1.48 5.01
CA PHE A 103 -9.31 2.56 5.04
C PHE A 103 -10.20 2.54 3.79
N PHE A 104 -9.62 2.51 2.59
CA PHE A 104 -10.41 2.47 1.34
C PHE A 104 -11.23 1.18 1.18
N ALA A 105 -10.80 0.07 1.79
CA ALA A 105 -11.54 -1.18 1.77
C ALA A 105 -12.80 -1.18 2.69
N GLN A 106 -12.94 -0.24 3.63
CA GLN A 106 -14.05 -0.28 4.60
C GLN A 106 -15.42 -0.13 3.97
N ASP A 107 -15.55 0.69 2.92
CA ASP A 107 -16.84 1.02 2.30
C ASP A 107 -17.58 -0.20 1.73
N GLU A 108 -16.85 -1.24 1.32
CA GLU A 108 -17.42 -2.49 0.79
C GLU A 108 -17.67 -3.55 1.88
N HIS A 109 -17.08 -3.39 3.06
CA HIS A 109 -17.24 -4.31 4.19
C HIS A 109 -18.33 -3.88 5.18
N PHE A 110 -19.11 -2.84 4.84
CA PHE A 110 -20.28 -2.44 5.62
C PHE A 110 -21.35 -3.55 5.57
N ILE A 111 -21.45 -4.31 6.65
CA ILE A 111 -22.59 -5.19 6.92
C ILE A 111 -23.68 -4.36 7.59
N GLU A 112 -24.87 -4.31 6.99
CA GLU A 112 -26.05 -3.69 7.59
C GLU A 112 -26.29 -4.26 9.01
N GLY A 113 -26.14 -3.43 10.04
CA GLY A 113 -26.46 -3.76 11.43
C GLY A 113 -25.31 -3.75 12.44
N GLU A 114 -24.03 -3.71 12.01
CA GLU A 114 -22.92 -3.52 12.95
C GLU A 114 -22.64 -2.03 13.17
N ASN A 115 -23.18 -1.48 14.26
CA ASN A 115 -22.81 -0.17 14.77
C ASN A 115 -21.37 -0.22 15.32
N ARG A 116 -20.38 0.17 14.52
CA ARG A 116 -19.04 0.51 15.05
C ARG A 116 -18.81 2.01 14.95
N LYS A 117 -18.76 2.67 16.13
CA LYS A 117 -18.27 4.05 16.32
C LYS A 117 -16.76 4.18 16.07
N VAL A 118 -16.24 3.54 15.02
CA VAL A 118 -14.85 3.69 14.58
C VAL A 118 -14.85 4.14 13.13
N GLY A 119 -15.63 5.17 12.83
CA GLY A 119 -15.23 6.10 11.79
C GLY A 119 -14.10 6.92 12.38
N ILE A 120 -12.87 6.76 11.88
CA ILE A 120 -11.87 7.82 12.03
C ILE A 120 -12.43 9.00 11.24
N MET A 121 -13.24 9.80 11.91
CA MET A 121 -13.91 10.98 11.39
C MET A 121 -12.87 12.09 11.26
N LEU A 122 -12.00 11.98 10.26
CA LEU A 122 -11.32 13.13 9.71
C LEU A 122 -12.24 13.68 8.61
N PHE A 123 -12.78 14.87 8.86
CA PHE A 123 -13.71 15.68 8.05
C PHE A 123 -15.19 15.65 8.48
N PRO A 124 -15.62 16.66 9.28
CA PRO A 124 -17.00 17.10 9.25
C PRO A 124 -17.14 18.05 8.06
N HIS A 125 -17.73 17.63 6.94
CA HIS A 125 -18.60 18.48 6.11
C HIS A 125 -19.24 17.64 4.98
N SER A 126 -20.54 17.41 5.16
CA SER A 126 -21.59 17.49 4.14
C SER A 126 -21.22 17.15 2.69
N HIS A 127 -21.74 16.03 2.16
CA HIS A 127 -22.87 16.06 1.22
C HIS A 127 -23.48 14.65 1.09
N ARG A 128 -24.70 14.50 1.62
CA ARG A 128 -25.62 13.40 1.27
C ARG A 128 -25.92 13.50 -0.22
N LEU A 129 -25.54 12.51 -1.01
CA LEU A 129 -26.23 12.22 -2.26
C LEU A 129 -27.31 11.18 -1.97
N ILE A 130 -28.54 11.69 -1.96
CA ILE A 130 -29.77 10.93 -1.98
C ILE A 130 -29.81 10.19 -3.32
N VAL A 131 -29.82 8.86 -3.30
CA VAL A 131 -30.20 8.05 -4.47
C VAL A 131 -31.72 7.88 -4.41
N GLY A 132 -32.44 8.66 -5.20
CA GLY A 132 -33.69 8.21 -5.86
C GLY A 132 -33.27 7.51 -7.16
N ASN A 133 -33.95 6.50 -7.69
CA ASN A 133 -35.35 6.11 -7.64
C ASN A 133 -35.45 4.58 -7.66
#